data_AF-W1NAD5-F1
#
_entry.id   AF-W1NAD5-F1
#
_cell.length_a   1.000
_cell.length_b   1.000
_cell.length_c   1.000
_cell.angle_alpha   90.00
_cell.angle_beta   90.00
_cell.angle_gamma   90.00
#
_symmetry.space_group_name_H-M   'P 1'
#
loop_
_entity.id
_entity.type
_entity.pdbx_description
1 polymer ?
#
loop_
_entity_poly.entity_id
_entity_poly.type
_entity_poly.pdbx_seq_one_letter_code
_entity_poly.pdbx_strand_id
1 'polypeptide(L)'
;MSTENCFLGVCFTPLDVSGPTLFRFSEFLAGLALMVLAWTIADVRYRFRVRVAPIPLQRLTFFIVAAIGGLTLLTDLWRAEQWLVPQGILLTPATWQAILAGLFLFTFLAWAWFAFIKPPKYGKRNAERFAQTLYRFILKGAATELAVIADELTYSARSLVRHASDRDPIRHFHEDNSVSEPAPPKVEAYANDLLLLIANKRFCRVIVESSPITALAIFQEIGASKKYGIQVEIFAKNIVSEAINSKDSFLYNEAEAYESGLIGHHKPLSQAIFANHSMVSIIRTPLDPDVIGSMKWDADQFEAYCRVVLITLQDYVENHFREHSSVLYGTKRYIEHALFDLYKLNGVAGITWEGDIISRLRVIVEFIWKATEVLDKKGVPEGLTLRVRENSTPARESFYDLLASMVFEVIFASSNVKSPRWECWVIQHNSVWGELFNLGHLNNSAGRVVMFKVRRLLYNEVVNMKKFPNFKGAKILGFCLNVMGLNLRRGNYDKESRALHKAILSWTKKNYAWLYEYTPRVAEDCLVDSLSYDHNNLKIVKTFPAEGLRLEPQYDCLDIDPSLADERATR
;
A
#
# COMPACT_ATOMS: atom_id res chain seq x y z
N MET A 1 16.14 26.69 82.16
CA MET A 1 17.33 25.87 82.47
C MET A 1 17.25 24.61 81.63
N SER A 2 17.90 24.60 80.47
CA SER A 2 18.01 23.44 79.59
C SER A 2 19.16 22.57 80.08
N THR A 3 18.87 21.37 80.55
CA THR A 3 19.85 20.36 80.94
C THR A 3 20.55 19.84 79.69
N GLU A 4 21.74 20.35 79.41
CA GLU A 4 22.64 19.82 78.37
C GLU A 4 23.18 18.46 78.85
N ASN A 5 22.57 17.38 78.37
CA ASN A 5 23.08 16.04 78.61
C ASN A 5 24.13 15.74 77.54
N CYS A 6 25.40 15.96 77.84
CA CYS A 6 26.51 15.60 76.96
C CYS A 6 27.00 14.17 77.28
N PHE A 7 27.03 13.30 76.28
CA PHE A 7 27.52 11.92 76.39
C PHE A 7 28.62 11.71 75.34
N LEU A 8 29.82 11.29 75.75
CA LEU A 8 30.94 10.96 74.84
C LEU A 8 31.29 12.06 73.81
N GLY A 9 31.29 13.34 74.22
CA GLY A 9 31.69 14.47 73.36
C GLY A 9 30.61 14.99 72.40
N VAL A 10 29.39 14.45 72.50
CA VAL A 10 28.21 14.93 71.76
C VAL A 10 27.20 15.47 72.78
N CYS A 11 26.90 16.77 72.70
CA CYS A 11 25.90 17.42 73.55
C CYS A 11 24.52 17.31 72.93
N PHE A 12 23.48 17.11 73.72
CA PHE A 12 22.11 17.01 73.21
C PHE A 12 21.27 18.19 73.69
N THR A 13 20.60 18.87 72.77
CA THR A 13 19.67 19.97 73.08
C THR A 13 18.24 19.61 72.65
N PRO A 14 17.21 20.05 73.38
CA PRO A 14 15.82 19.89 72.95
C PRO A 14 15.58 20.68 71.67
N LEU A 15 14.81 20.10 70.75
CA LEU A 15 14.50 20.71 69.47
C LEU A 15 13.59 21.94 69.65
N ASP A 16 13.98 23.09 69.11
CA ASP A 16 13.21 24.34 69.23
C ASP A 16 11.90 24.26 68.44
N VAL A 17 10.78 24.42 69.16
CA VAL A 17 9.40 24.44 68.62
C VAL A 17 9.17 25.68 67.74
N SER A 18 9.90 26.76 67.97
CA SER A 18 9.74 28.06 67.30
C SER A 18 10.75 28.29 66.16
N GLY A 19 11.61 27.32 65.90
CA GLY A 19 12.67 27.44 64.89
C GLY A 19 12.13 27.62 63.46
N PRO A 20 12.94 28.14 62.52
CA PRO A 20 12.52 28.35 61.13
C PRO A 20 12.12 27.03 60.47
N THR A 21 10.95 27.01 59.84
CA THR A 21 10.38 25.81 59.19
C THR A 21 10.20 26.03 57.71
N LEU A 22 10.83 25.17 56.89
CA LEU A 22 10.82 25.29 55.42
C LEU A 22 9.78 24.36 54.76
N PHE A 23 9.53 23.17 55.33
CA PHE A 23 8.65 22.16 54.74
C PHE A 23 8.07 21.27 55.83
N ARG A 24 6.80 21.45 56.19
CA ARG A 24 6.07 20.65 57.17
C ARG A 24 5.13 19.67 56.47
N PHE A 25 4.46 18.83 57.26
CA PHE A 25 3.50 17.86 56.77
C PHE A 25 2.33 18.52 56.00
N SER A 26 1.91 19.73 56.39
CA SER A 26 0.89 20.51 55.69
C SER A 26 1.28 20.85 54.24
N GLU A 27 2.52 21.30 54.02
CA GLU A 27 3.05 21.65 52.70
C GLU A 27 3.25 20.40 51.85
N PHE A 28 3.67 19.30 52.48
CA PHE A 28 3.71 17.98 51.82
C PHE A 28 2.31 17.55 51.35
N LEU A 29 1.27 17.66 52.19
CA LEU A 29 -0.10 17.31 51.80
C LEU A 29 -0.62 18.19 50.66
N ALA A 30 -0.34 19.50 50.68
CA ALA A 30 -0.70 20.42 49.60
C ALA A 30 -0.01 20.03 48.28
N GLY A 31 1.30 19.74 48.33
CA GLY A 31 2.06 19.27 47.16
C GLY A 31 1.58 17.91 46.65
N LEU A 32 1.27 16.99 47.55
CA LEU A 32 0.73 15.66 47.22
C LEU A 32 -0.63 15.77 46.52
N ALA A 33 -1.52 16.62 47.04
CA ALA A 33 -2.82 16.87 46.43
C ALA A 33 -2.68 17.40 45.00
N LEU A 34 -1.77 18.35 44.78
CA LEU A 34 -1.48 18.88 43.44
C LEU A 34 -0.91 17.80 42.51
N MET A 35 -0.02 16.94 43.01
CA MET A 35 0.54 15.83 42.21
C MET A 35 -0.53 14.78 41.85
N VAL A 36 -1.42 14.42 42.78
CA VAL A 36 -2.53 13.49 42.52
C VAL A 36 -3.52 14.09 41.51
N LEU A 37 -3.82 15.38 41.63
CA LEU A 37 -4.65 16.11 40.66
C LEU A 37 -4.00 16.08 39.26
N ALA A 38 -2.70 16.35 39.16
CA ALA A 38 -1.97 16.25 37.90
C ALA A 38 -2.01 14.82 37.32
N TRP A 39 -1.93 13.78 38.15
CA TRP A 39 -2.01 12.38 37.72
C TRP A 39 -3.39 11.95 37.23
N THR A 40 -4.45 12.48 37.83
CA THR A 40 -5.83 12.12 37.47
C THR A 40 -6.32 12.86 36.21
N ILE A 41 -5.84 14.08 35.99
CA ILE A 41 -6.18 14.89 34.80
C ILE A 41 -5.26 14.57 33.61
N ALA A 42 -4.13 13.89 33.84
CA ALA A 42 -3.17 13.58 32.78
C ALA A 42 -3.81 12.82 31.61
N ASP A 43 -3.75 13.44 30.44
CA ASP A 43 -4.16 12.86 29.17
C ASP A 43 -3.41 11.55 28.87
N VAL A 44 -3.99 10.74 27.98
CA VAL A 44 -3.47 9.46 27.49
C VAL A 44 -2.00 9.57 27.10
N ARG A 45 -1.60 10.65 26.41
CA ARG A 45 -0.22 10.92 26.01
C ARG A 45 0.75 10.81 27.19
N TYR A 46 0.45 11.53 28.26
CA TYR A 46 1.32 11.61 29.44
C TYR A 46 1.33 10.30 30.23
N ARG A 47 0.17 9.65 30.35
CA ARG A 47 0.05 8.33 30.99
C ARG A 47 0.86 7.27 30.24
N PHE A 48 0.89 7.33 28.91
CA PHE A 48 1.73 6.44 28.09
C PHE A 48 3.22 6.68 28.35
N ARG A 49 3.68 7.93 28.22
CA ARG A 49 5.10 8.29 28.42
C ARG A 49 5.65 7.87 29.79
N VAL A 50 4.88 8.08 30.86
CA VAL A 50 5.27 7.68 32.22
C VAL A 50 5.36 6.15 32.35
N ARG A 51 4.43 5.39 31.75
CA ARG A 51 4.42 3.92 31.80
C ARG A 51 5.57 3.28 31.03
N VAL A 52 5.98 3.89 29.90
CA VAL A 52 7.08 3.38 29.06
C VAL A 52 8.45 3.95 29.41
N ALA A 53 8.55 4.72 30.50
CA ALA A 53 9.81 5.27 30.96
C ALA A 53 10.85 4.17 31.28
N PRO A 54 12.16 4.43 31.05
CA PRO A 54 13.22 3.46 31.32
C PRO A 54 13.32 3.08 32.80
N ILE A 55 12.89 3.97 33.69
CA ILE A 55 12.84 3.76 35.14
C ILE A 55 11.37 3.53 35.51
N PRO A 56 11.04 2.61 36.46
CA PRO A 56 9.67 2.37 36.89
C PRO A 56 9.16 3.55 37.75
N LEU A 57 8.93 4.70 37.11
CA LEU A 57 8.60 5.98 37.75
C LEU A 57 7.44 5.82 38.71
N GLN A 58 6.34 5.17 38.30
CA GLN A 58 5.15 5.05 39.14
C GLN A 58 5.40 4.34 40.47
N ARG A 59 6.22 3.27 40.47
CA ARG A 59 6.57 2.55 41.72
C ARG A 59 7.56 3.38 42.54
N LEU A 60 8.56 3.95 41.88
CA LEU A 60 9.59 4.75 42.54
C LEU A 60 8.99 6.00 43.21
N THR A 61 8.17 6.77 42.47
CA THR A 61 7.51 7.97 42.97
C THR A 61 6.58 7.63 44.13
N PHE A 62 5.83 6.52 44.06
CA PHE A 62 4.99 6.08 45.17
C PHE A 62 5.80 5.82 46.45
N PHE A 63 6.88 5.04 46.37
CA PHE A 63 7.70 4.75 47.55
C PHE A 63 8.43 5.98 48.08
N ILE A 64 8.99 6.83 47.20
CA ILE A 64 9.68 8.05 47.61
C ILE A 64 8.70 9.01 48.30
N VAL A 65 7.52 9.22 47.72
CA VAL A 65 6.52 10.14 48.28
C VAL A 65 5.96 9.62 49.59
N ALA A 66 5.73 8.31 49.71
CA ALA A 66 5.32 7.69 50.97
C ALA A 66 6.39 7.83 52.06
N ALA A 67 7.67 7.60 51.71
CA ALA A 67 8.78 7.77 52.64
C ALA A 67 8.95 9.24 53.07
N ILE A 68 8.86 10.20 52.13
CA ILE A 68 8.91 11.62 52.45
C ILE A 68 7.76 12.01 53.37
N GLY A 69 6.53 11.55 53.09
CA GLY A 69 5.37 11.82 53.94
C GLY A 69 5.51 11.26 55.37
N GLY A 70 6.06 10.05 55.49
CA GLY A 70 6.37 9.46 56.80
C GLY A 70 7.46 10.23 57.54
N LEU A 71 8.54 10.62 56.85
CA LEU A 71 9.64 11.36 57.44
C LEU A 71 9.26 12.79 57.82
N THR A 72 8.42 13.48 57.04
CA THR A 72 7.92 14.82 57.40
C THR A 72 7.00 14.75 58.61
N LEU A 73 6.11 13.76 58.68
CA LEU A 73 5.25 13.53 59.85
C LEU A 73 6.07 13.22 61.11
N LEU A 74 7.08 12.35 61.00
CA LEU A 74 8.00 12.05 62.10
C LEU A 74 8.81 13.27 62.51
N THR A 75 9.23 14.11 61.56
CA THR A 75 9.97 15.35 61.85
C THR A 75 9.10 16.36 62.59
N ASP A 76 7.83 16.48 62.22
CA ASP A 76 6.88 17.35 62.91
C ASP A 76 6.51 16.81 64.31
N LEU A 77 6.35 15.49 64.45
CA LEU A 77 6.17 14.84 65.77
C LEU A 77 7.39 15.03 66.67
N TRP A 78 8.60 14.85 66.11
CA TRP A 78 9.86 15.05 66.81
C TRP A 78 9.99 16.49 67.33
N ARG A 79 9.56 17.48 66.55
CA ARG A 79 9.49 18.89 66.99
C ARG A 79 8.42 19.14 68.04
N ALA A 80 7.23 18.54 67.89
CA ALA A 80 6.12 18.72 68.82
C ALA A 80 6.46 18.18 70.22
N GLU A 81 7.13 17.03 70.29
CA GLU A 81 7.53 16.36 71.54
C GLU A 81 8.90 16.80 72.09
N GLN A 82 9.58 17.76 71.43
CA GLN A 82 10.88 18.32 71.85
C GLN A 82 12.00 17.29 72.09
N TRP A 83 12.05 16.17 71.36
CA TRP A 83 13.09 15.15 71.65
C TRP A 83 14.51 15.66 71.36
N LEU A 84 15.47 15.11 72.11
CA LEU A 84 16.88 15.51 72.13
C LEU A 84 17.59 15.25 70.79
N VAL A 85 18.37 16.24 70.32
CA VAL A 85 19.17 16.16 69.08
C VAL A 85 20.65 16.40 69.39
N PRO A 86 21.58 15.62 68.80
CA PRO A 86 23.00 15.86 68.97
C PRO A 86 23.39 17.21 68.35
N GLN A 87 24.10 18.02 69.12
CA GLN A 87 24.56 19.37 68.79
C GLN A 87 25.69 19.26 67.77
N GLY A 88 25.31 19.30 66.49
CA GLY A 88 26.22 19.16 65.36
C GLY A 88 25.89 20.15 64.24
N ILE A 89 26.93 20.63 63.56
CA ILE A 89 26.84 21.67 62.52
C ILE A 89 26.25 21.13 61.19
N LEU A 90 26.31 19.81 60.95
CA LEU A 90 26.04 19.23 59.63
C LEU A 90 24.55 18.95 59.31
N LEU A 91 23.72 18.64 60.30
CA LEU A 91 22.31 18.25 60.11
C LEU A 91 21.41 19.05 61.06
N THR A 92 21.15 20.30 60.69
CA THR A 92 20.15 21.13 61.37
C THR A 92 18.73 20.73 60.92
N PRO A 93 17.69 20.99 61.73
CA PRO A 93 16.31 20.72 61.34
C PRO A 93 15.88 21.42 60.05
N ALA A 94 16.40 22.63 59.81
CA ALA A 94 16.15 23.38 58.59
C ALA A 94 16.82 22.72 57.36
N THR A 95 18.06 22.23 57.49
CA THR A 95 18.74 21.52 56.40
C THR A 95 18.09 20.16 56.11
N TRP A 96 17.62 19.44 57.14
CA TRP A 96 16.85 18.21 56.96
C TRP A 96 15.52 18.43 56.23
N GLN A 97 14.74 19.44 56.64
CA GLN A 97 13.50 19.82 55.94
C GLN A 97 13.75 20.29 54.51
N ALA A 98 14.84 21.01 54.27
CA ALA A 98 15.24 21.42 52.93
C ALA A 98 15.59 20.22 52.03
N ILE A 99 16.26 19.20 52.58
CA ILE A 99 16.56 17.96 51.83
C ILE A 99 15.27 17.22 51.48
N LEU A 100 14.32 17.08 52.42
CA LEU A 100 13.02 16.44 52.15
C LEU A 100 12.21 17.21 51.09
N ALA A 101 12.16 18.53 51.18
CA ALA A 101 11.52 19.40 50.19
C ALA A 101 12.19 19.28 48.81
N GLY A 102 13.53 19.28 48.78
CA GLY A 102 14.31 19.12 47.56
C GLY A 102 14.10 17.76 46.88
N LEU A 103 14.05 16.68 47.66
CA LEU A 103 13.77 15.33 47.15
C LEU A 103 12.33 15.22 46.62
N PHE A 104 11.36 15.83 47.31
CA PHE A 104 9.98 15.88 46.85
C PHE A 104 9.86 16.64 45.52
N LEU A 105 10.45 17.84 45.45
CA LEU A 105 10.48 18.66 44.25
C LEU A 105 11.19 17.93 43.09
N PHE A 106 12.34 17.32 43.35
CA PHE A 106 13.07 16.54 42.34
C PHE A 106 12.24 15.36 41.81
N THR A 107 11.50 14.68 42.69
CA THR A 107 10.61 13.57 42.30
C THR A 107 9.49 14.06 41.39
N PHE A 108 8.88 15.19 41.73
CA PHE A 108 7.86 15.83 40.90
C PHE A 108 8.43 16.29 39.55
N LEU A 109 9.57 16.97 39.55
CA LEU A 109 10.25 17.43 38.32
C LEU A 109 10.70 16.27 37.43
N ALA A 110 11.18 15.17 38.02
CA ALA A 110 11.53 13.97 37.28
C ALA A 110 10.28 13.36 36.62
N TRP A 111 9.18 13.24 37.36
CA TRP A 111 7.91 12.79 36.80
C TRP A 111 7.43 13.72 35.67
N ALA A 112 7.43 15.04 35.90
CA ALA A 112 7.02 16.04 34.92
C ALA A 112 7.92 16.04 33.67
N TRP A 113 9.23 15.83 33.83
CA TRP A 113 10.17 15.71 32.74
C TRP A 113 9.83 14.53 31.82
N PHE A 114 9.53 13.36 32.38
CA PHE A 114 9.14 12.19 31.58
C PHE A 114 7.70 12.26 31.05
N ALA A 115 6.79 12.91 31.78
CA ALA A 115 5.42 13.10 31.32
C ALA A 115 5.39 14.11 30.16
N PHE A 116 5.88 15.33 30.35
CA PHE A 116 5.63 16.44 29.43
C PHE A 116 6.76 16.68 28.42
N ILE A 117 8.02 16.48 28.82
CA ILE A 117 9.17 16.98 28.05
C ILE A 117 9.82 15.87 27.21
N LYS A 118 10.13 14.73 27.79
CA LYS A 118 10.92 13.68 27.12
C LYS A 118 10.03 12.73 26.30
N PRO A 119 10.22 12.62 24.98
CA PRO A 119 9.45 11.69 24.17
C PRO A 119 9.82 10.23 24.49
N PRO A 120 8.88 9.30 24.31
CA PRO A 120 9.08 7.88 24.58
C PRO A 120 9.94 7.27 23.47
N LYS A 121 11.13 6.80 23.83
CA LYS A 121 12.03 6.08 22.92
C LYS A 121 12.16 4.63 23.36
N TYR A 122 11.85 3.71 22.46
CA TYR A 122 12.11 2.28 22.65
C TYR A 122 13.61 2.04 22.89
N GLY A 123 13.96 1.07 23.73
CA GLY A 123 15.34 0.69 23.97
C GLY A 123 15.49 -0.39 25.04
N LYS A 124 16.75 -0.73 25.36
CA LYS A 124 17.08 -1.88 26.21
C LYS A 124 16.45 -1.86 27.62
N ARG A 125 16.28 -0.67 28.20
CA ARG A 125 15.81 -0.49 29.59
C ARG A 125 14.28 -0.47 29.73
N ASN A 126 13.54 -0.25 28.65
CA ASN A 126 12.07 -0.19 28.66
C ASN A 126 11.41 -1.18 27.71
N ALA A 127 12.14 -2.01 26.97
CA ALA A 127 11.59 -2.91 25.95
C ALA A 127 10.32 -3.67 26.38
N GLU A 128 10.40 -4.40 27.48
CA GLU A 128 9.26 -5.17 28.02
C GLU A 128 8.08 -4.28 28.43
N ARG A 129 8.34 -3.18 29.16
CA ARG A 129 7.27 -2.26 29.60
C ARG A 129 6.62 -1.57 28.42
N PHE A 130 7.40 -1.23 27.40
CA PHE A 130 6.93 -0.63 26.16
C PHE A 130 5.98 -1.59 25.44
N ALA A 131 6.40 -2.83 25.23
CA ALA A 131 5.59 -3.89 24.62
C ALA A 131 4.28 -4.14 25.38
N GLN A 132 4.34 -4.37 26.69
CA GLN A 132 3.16 -4.62 27.52
C GLN A 132 2.19 -3.43 27.53
N THR A 133 2.72 -2.20 27.57
CA THR A 133 1.89 -0.99 27.60
C THR A 133 1.19 -0.80 26.25
N LEU A 134 1.93 -0.91 25.14
CA LEU A 134 1.36 -0.78 23.80
C LEU A 134 0.31 -1.86 23.55
N TYR A 135 0.59 -3.11 23.95
CA TYR A 135 -0.35 -4.23 23.85
C TYR A 135 -1.67 -3.93 24.54
N ARG A 136 -1.64 -3.38 25.77
CA ARG A 136 -2.85 -3.01 26.51
C ARG A 136 -3.66 -1.91 25.81
N PHE A 137 -3.01 -0.91 25.24
CA PHE A 137 -3.71 0.15 24.51
C PHE A 137 -4.37 -0.38 23.24
N ILE A 138 -3.64 -1.19 22.45
CA ILE A 138 -4.18 -1.81 21.23
C ILE A 138 -5.32 -2.77 21.55
N LEU A 139 -5.20 -3.57 22.62
CA LEU A 139 -6.26 -4.47 23.07
C LEU A 139 -7.52 -3.73 23.55
N LYS A 140 -7.36 -2.61 24.25
CA LYS A 140 -8.49 -1.74 24.67
C LYS A 140 -9.18 -1.11 23.45
N GLY A 141 -8.41 -0.70 22.46
CA GLY A 141 -8.90 -0.30 21.14
C GLY A 141 -9.59 1.06 21.05
N ALA A 142 -9.61 1.89 22.09
CA ALA A 142 -10.26 3.21 22.01
C ALA A 142 -9.59 4.11 20.95
N ALA A 143 -10.32 4.51 19.90
CA ALA A 143 -9.75 5.16 18.71
C ALA A 143 -9.00 6.46 19.01
N THR A 144 -9.57 7.32 19.87
CA THR A 144 -8.94 8.57 20.30
C THR A 144 -7.65 8.33 21.09
N GLU A 145 -7.61 7.29 21.94
CA GLU A 145 -6.40 6.90 22.64
C GLU A 145 -5.36 6.35 21.65
N LEU A 146 -5.76 5.50 20.71
CA LEU A 146 -4.87 4.92 19.70
C LEU A 146 -4.23 5.98 18.81
N ALA A 147 -4.96 7.04 18.43
CA ALA A 147 -4.42 8.13 17.61
C ALA A 147 -3.26 8.83 18.32
N VAL A 148 -3.45 9.16 19.59
CA VAL A 148 -2.40 9.77 20.44
C VAL A 148 -1.21 8.82 20.61
N ILE A 149 -1.46 7.52 20.78
CA ILE A 149 -0.39 6.52 20.93
C ILE A 149 0.38 6.30 19.61
N ALA A 150 -0.31 6.36 18.47
CA ALA A 150 0.33 6.29 17.15
C ALA A 150 1.30 7.46 16.94
N ASP A 151 0.90 8.69 17.29
CA ASP A 151 1.78 9.86 17.23
C ASP A 151 3.04 9.65 18.10
N GLU A 152 2.86 9.19 19.33
CA GLU A 152 3.95 8.97 20.28
C GLU A 152 4.91 7.84 19.83
N LEU A 153 4.40 6.86 19.08
CA LEU A 153 5.21 5.77 18.51
C LEU A 153 6.22 6.28 17.48
N THR A 154 5.94 7.40 16.81
CA THR A 154 6.83 8.02 15.81
C THR A 154 8.24 8.22 16.34
N TYR A 155 8.37 8.67 17.59
CA TYR A 155 9.67 8.90 18.23
C TYR A 155 10.48 7.62 18.49
N SER A 156 9.82 6.46 18.45
CA SER A 156 10.41 5.14 18.62
C SER A 156 10.69 4.41 17.31
N ALA A 157 10.17 4.87 16.16
CA ALA A 157 10.33 4.23 14.85
C ALA A 157 11.80 3.87 14.56
N ARG A 158 12.70 4.85 14.72
CA ARG A 158 14.14 4.67 14.54
C ARG A 158 14.74 3.55 15.39
N SER A 159 14.36 3.52 16.67
CA SER A 159 14.89 2.53 17.61
C SER A 159 14.31 1.14 17.37
N LEU A 160 13.04 1.05 16.99
CA LEU A 160 12.36 -0.20 16.66
C LEU A 160 13.00 -0.87 15.46
N VAL A 161 13.15 -0.15 14.34
CA VAL A 161 13.78 -0.68 13.12
C VAL A 161 15.24 -1.07 13.37
N ARG A 162 15.99 -0.25 14.12
CA ARG A 162 17.40 -0.56 14.42
C ARG A 162 17.55 -1.83 15.26
N HIS A 163 16.67 -2.05 16.24
CA HIS A 163 16.69 -3.22 17.12
C HIS A 163 15.97 -4.45 16.55
N ALA A 164 15.19 -4.32 15.49
CA ALA A 164 14.57 -5.45 14.83
C ALA A 164 15.61 -6.34 14.14
N SER A 165 15.33 -7.65 14.14
CA SER A 165 16.15 -8.64 13.43
C SER A 165 15.90 -8.52 11.94
N ASP A 166 16.96 -8.41 11.17
CA ASP A 166 16.89 -8.40 9.70
C ASP A 166 17.04 -9.83 9.20
N ARG A 167 15.92 -10.43 8.76
CA ARG A 167 15.92 -11.77 8.17
C ARG A 167 16.26 -11.62 6.71
N ASP A 168 17.52 -11.86 6.35
CA ASP A 168 17.94 -11.86 4.95
C ASP A 168 17.14 -12.93 4.17
N PRO A 169 16.29 -12.54 3.20
CA PRO A 169 15.51 -13.51 2.42
C PRO A 169 16.40 -14.49 1.65
N ILE A 170 17.64 -14.09 1.32
CA ILE A 170 18.57 -14.89 0.51
C ILE A 170 19.16 -16.04 1.35
N ARG A 171 19.30 -15.88 2.68
CA ARG A 171 19.87 -16.91 3.55
C ARG A 171 18.95 -18.11 3.72
N HIS A 172 17.64 -17.90 3.79
CA HIS A 172 16.69 -19.00 4.04
C HIS A 172 16.37 -19.87 2.81
N PHE A 173 16.63 -19.42 1.58
CA PHE A 173 16.48 -20.29 0.39
C PHE A 173 17.60 -21.33 0.26
N HIS A 174 18.74 -21.13 0.92
CA HIS A 174 19.88 -22.05 0.87
C HIS A 174 20.13 -22.82 2.19
N GLU A 175 19.51 -22.43 3.29
CA GLU A 175 19.66 -23.10 4.58
C GLU A 175 18.32 -23.68 5.06
N ASP A 176 17.88 -24.75 4.40
CA ASP A 176 16.91 -25.72 4.94
C ASP A 176 17.55 -26.64 6.01
N ASN A 177 18.74 -26.27 6.49
CA ASN A 177 19.41 -26.93 7.61
C ASN A 177 19.03 -26.19 8.90
N SER A 178 18.08 -26.81 9.60
CA SER A 178 17.65 -26.65 10.99
C SER A 178 18.76 -26.45 12.05
N VAL A 179 19.62 -25.45 11.89
CA VAL A 179 20.41 -24.92 13.01
C VAL A 179 19.50 -23.94 13.72
N SER A 180 19.04 -24.32 14.92
CA SER A 180 18.27 -23.42 15.78
C SER A 180 19.09 -22.15 16.01
N GLU A 181 18.71 -21.06 15.34
CA GLU A 181 19.34 -19.76 15.57
C GLU A 181 19.26 -19.45 17.08
N PRO A 182 20.36 -18.96 17.68
CA PRO A 182 20.34 -18.59 19.08
C PRO A 182 19.21 -17.58 19.33
N ALA A 183 18.41 -17.83 20.38
CA ALA A 183 17.27 -16.98 20.69
C ALA A 183 17.69 -15.51 20.71
N PRO A 184 16.96 -14.62 19.99
CA PRO A 184 17.37 -13.24 19.86
C PRO A 184 17.47 -12.58 21.24
N PRO A 185 18.39 -11.62 21.45
CA PRO A 185 18.41 -10.80 22.64
C PRO A 185 17.02 -10.27 22.95
N LYS A 186 16.61 -10.25 24.22
CA LYS A 186 15.23 -9.88 24.64
C LYS A 186 14.72 -8.58 23.99
N VAL A 187 15.60 -7.62 23.76
CA VAL A 187 15.29 -6.31 23.15
C VAL A 187 14.97 -6.44 21.66
N GLU A 188 15.58 -7.38 20.96
CA GLU A 188 15.29 -7.66 19.55
C GLU A 188 13.98 -8.45 19.44
N ALA A 189 13.77 -9.43 20.33
CA ALA A 189 12.51 -10.16 20.42
C ALA A 189 11.31 -9.22 20.63
N TYR A 190 11.38 -8.31 21.62
CA TYR A 190 10.32 -7.32 21.83
C TYR A 190 10.18 -6.32 20.67
N ALA A 191 11.24 -6.00 19.94
CA ALA A 191 11.14 -5.11 18.77
C ALA A 191 10.35 -5.80 17.64
N ASN A 192 10.64 -7.07 17.40
CA ASN A 192 9.91 -7.89 16.43
C ASN A 192 8.44 -8.05 16.83
N ASP A 193 8.16 -8.39 18.09
CA ASP A 193 6.78 -8.50 18.60
C ASP A 193 6.03 -7.18 18.50
N LEU A 194 6.71 -6.05 18.74
CA LEU A 194 6.14 -4.71 18.58
C LEU A 194 5.78 -4.41 17.13
N LEU A 195 6.63 -4.75 16.16
CA LEU A 195 6.33 -4.57 14.74
C LEU A 195 5.10 -5.39 14.30
N LEU A 196 4.98 -6.63 14.80
CA LEU A 196 3.77 -7.45 14.59
C LEU A 196 2.55 -6.86 15.30
N LEU A 197 2.72 -6.34 16.51
CA LEU A 197 1.63 -5.78 17.30
C LEU A 197 1.05 -4.52 16.64
N ILE A 198 1.89 -3.63 16.12
CA ILE A 198 1.43 -2.42 15.42
C ILE A 198 0.85 -2.73 14.05
N ALA A 199 1.09 -3.94 13.53
CA ALA A 199 0.42 -4.45 12.33
C ALA A 199 -1.06 -4.79 12.57
N ASN A 200 -1.63 -4.58 13.77
CA ASN A 200 -3.05 -4.77 14.00
C ASN A 200 -3.89 -3.87 13.06
N LYS A 201 -4.83 -4.46 12.32
CA LYS A 201 -5.67 -3.76 11.32
C LYS A 201 -6.36 -2.50 11.87
N ARG A 202 -6.93 -2.56 13.07
CA ARG A 202 -7.59 -1.40 13.72
C ARG A 202 -6.59 -0.30 14.04
N PHE A 203 -5.38 -0.66 14.46
CA PHE A 203 -4.33 0.31 14.75
C PHE A 203 -3.77 0.92 13.45
N CYS A 204 -3.55 0.13 12.40
CA CYS A 204 -3.15 0.63 11.08
C CYS A 204 -4.17 1.62 10.51
N ARG A 205 -5.48 1.34 10.65
CA ARG A 205 -6.53 2.28 10.24
C ARG A 205 -6.38 3.63 10.95
N VAL A 206 -6.15 3.62 12.26
CA VAL A 206 -5.93 4.86 13.04
C VAL A 206 -4.65 5.58 12.63
N ILE A 207 -3.58 4.85 12.32
CA ILE A 207 -2.34 5.44 11.78
C ILE A 207 -2.64 6.16 10.46
N VAL A 208 -3.38 5.53 9.55
CA VAL A 208 -3.71 6.12 8.24
C VAL A 208 -4.59 7.35 8.39
N GLU A 209 -5.62 7.30 9.23
CA GLU A 209 -6.61 8.38 9.39
C GLU A 209 -6.09 9.57 10.22
N SER A 210 -5.25 9.32 11.24
CA SER A 210 -4.92 10.35 12.24
C SER A 210 -3.43 10.60 12.45
N SER A 211 -2.55 9.65 12.10
CA SER A 211 -1.12 9.73 12.40
C SER A 211 -0.23 9.15 11.28
N PRO A 212 -0.36 9.62 10.02
CA PRO A 212 0.39 9.07 8.88
C PRO A 212 1.91 9.24 9.03
N ILE A 213 2.34 10.22 9.84
CA ILE A 213 3.75 10.48 10.17
C ILE A 213 4.41 9.25 10.82
N THR A 214 3.67 8.44 11.58
CA THR A 214 4.21 7.21 12.19
C THR A 214 4.62 6.19 11.13
N ALA A 215 3.75 5.97 10.14
CA ALA A 215 4.08 5.09 9.01
C ALA A 215 5.26 5.66 8.23
N LEU A 216 5.27 6.98 7.97
CA LEU A 216 6.36 7.66 7.29
C LEU A 216 7.71 7.41 7.99
N ALA A 217 7.77 7.64 9.30
CA ALA A 217 8.99 7.48 10.09
C ALA A 217 9.49 6.03 10.10
N ILE A 218 8.58 5.05 10.12
CA ILE A 218 8.95 3.63 10.05
C ILE A 218 9.54 3.29 8.68
N PHE A 219 8.84 3.60 7.59
CA PHE A 219 9.30 3.28 6.23
C PHE A 219 10.56 4.05 5.83
N GLN A 220 10.70 5.31 6.25
CA GLN A 220 11.93 6.07 6.05
C GLN A 220 13.12 5.44 6.78
N GLU A 221 12.96 4.98 8.03
CA GLU A 221 14.06 4.32 8.72
C GLU A 221 14.38 2.94 8.12
N ILE A 222 13.38 2.20 7.63
CA ILE A 222 13.62 0.94 6.90
C ILE A 222 14.46 1.22 5.65
N GLY A 223 14.08 2.22 4.85
CA GLY A 223 14.82 2.67 3.68
C GLY A 223 16.24 3.12 4.02
N ALA A 224 16.40 3.95 5.06
CA ALA A 224 17.70 4.49 5.48
C ALA A 224 18.65 3.42 6.07
N SER A 225 18.10 2.46 6.83
CA SER A 225 18.87 1.38 7.42
C SER A 225 19.13 0.21 6.47
N LYS A 226 18.40 0.15 5.34
CA LYS A 226 18.37 -0.94 4.36
C LYS A 226 18.02 -2.32 4.96
N LYS A 227 17.41 -2.34 6.15
CA LYS A 227 16.95 -3.55 6.83
C LYS A 227 15.56 -3.93 6.36
N TYR A 228 15.48 -4.52 5.17
CA TYR A 228 14.19 -4.82 4.54
C TYR A 228 13.53 -6.10 5.07
N GLY A 229 14.30 -7.03 5.64
CA GLY A 229 13.84 -8.32 6.16
C GLY A 229 13.31 -8.27 7.60
N ILE A 230 12.94 -7.09 8.09
CA ILE A 230 12.29 -6.95 9.40
C ILE A 230 10.82 -7.39 9.33
N GLN A 231 10.20 -7.69 10.47
CA GLN A 231 8.83 -8.21 10.55
C GLN A 231 7.75 -7.12 10.31
N VAL A 232 7.74 -6.52 9.12
CA VAL A 232 6.83 -5.43 8.72
C VAL A 232 5.88 -5.80 7.59
N GLU A 233 5.92 -7.02 7.08
CA GLU A 233 5.06 -7.48 5.98
C GLU A 233 3.57 -7.25 6.27
N ILE A 234 3.09 -7.67 7.44
CA ILE A 234 1.68 -7.49 7.84
C ILE A 234 1.38 -6.01 8.06
N PHE A 235 2.33 -5.26 8.63
CA PHE A 235 2.16 -3.82 8.86
C PHE A 235 2.01 -3.08 7.53
N ALA A 236 2.89 -3.33 6.56
CA ALA A 236 2.83 -2.74 5.23
C ALA A 236 1.53 -3.11 4.51
N LYS A 237 1.13 -4.40 4.55
CA LYS A 237 -0.13 -4.84 3.97
C LYS A 237 -1.33 -4.07 4.52
N ASN A 238 -1.40 -3.96 5.85
CA ASN A 238 -2.54 -3.32 6.52
C ASN A 238 -2.52 -1.80 6.36
N ILE A 239 -1.35 -1.14 6.39
CA ILE A 239 -1.26 0.30 6.08
C ILE A 239 -1.74 0.59 4.66
N VAL A 240 -1.27 -0.16 3.66
CA VAL A 240 -1.69 0.07 2.27
C VAL A 240 -3.17 -0.28 2.08
N SER A 241 -3.65 -1.39 2.65
CA SER A 241 -5.06 -1.78 2.53
C SER A 241 -6.00 -0.74 3.17
N GLU A 242 -5.69 -0.26 4.37
CA GLU A 242 -6.49 0.79 5.03
C GLU A 242 -6.36 2.14 4.32
N ALA A 243 -5.19 2.45 3.73
CA ALA A 243 -5.01 3.65 2.92
C ALA A 243 -5.84 3.62 1.63
N ILE A 244 -5.91 2.49 0.92
CA ILE A 244 -6.78 2.38 -0.25
C ILE A 244 -8.25 2.49 0.16
N ASN A 245 -8.64 1.85 1.26
CA ASN A 245 -10.04 1.86 1.71
C ASN A 245 -10.53 3.23 2.22
N SER A 246 -9.64 4.09 2.71
CA SER A 246 -9.98 5.42 3.23
C SER A 246 -9.67 6.51 2.22
N LYS A 247 -10.70 7.21 1.71
CA LYS A 247 -10.53 8.35 0.78
C LYS A 247 -9.83 9.56 1.41
N ASP A 248 -9.77 9.62 2.75
CA ASP A 248 -9.03 10.64 3.49
C ASP A 248 -7.55 10.29 3.69
N SER A 249 -7.08 9.15 3.15
CA SER A 249 -5.70 8.71 3.31
C SER A 249 -4.70 9.51 2.47
N PHE A 250 -3.42 9.30 2.78
CA PHE A 250 -2.32 9.87 2.01
C PHE A 250 -2.34 9.49 0.52
N LEU A 251 -2.94 8.36 0.10
CA LEU A 251 -2.97 7.97 -1.31
C LEU A 251 -3.82 8.89 -2.19
N TYR A 252 -4.84 9.51 -1.59
CA TYR A 252 -5.73 10.46 -2.28
C TYR A 252 -5.26 11.91 -2.07
N ASN A 253 -4.69 12.21 -0.91
CA ASN A 253 -4.17 13.55 -0.61
C ASN A 253 -2.78 13.81 -1.21
N GLU A 254 -1.97 12.78 -1.46
CA GLU A 254 -0.68 12.87 -2.17
C GLU A 254 -0.86 12.68 -3.70
N ALA A 255 -2.00 13.12 -4.26
CA ALA A 255 -2.30 13.07 -5.68
C ALA A 255 -1.79 14.33 -6.41
N GLU A 256 -1.54 14.23 -7.72
CA GLU A 256 -1.12 15.38 -8.57
C GLU A 256 -2.26 16.39 -8.86
N ALA A 257 -3.27 16.45 -8.01
CA ALA A 257 -4.36 17.41 -8.13
C ALA A 257 -3.95 18.78 -7.58
N TYR A 258 -4.41 19.85 -8.23
CA TYR A 258 -4.20 21.26 -7.83
C TYR A 258 -4.53 21.53 -6.35
N GLU A 259 -5.42 20.73 -5.76
CA GLU A 259 -5.94 20.87 -4.39
C GLU A 259 -5.00 20.35 -3.29
N SER A 260 -3.99 19.55 -3.65
CA SER A 260 -3.11 18.83 -2.71
C SER A 260 -1.92 19.65 -2.16
N GLY A 261 -1.64 20.80 -2.77
CA GLY A 261 -0.53 21.68 -2.40
C GLY A 261 0.85 20.99 -2.43
N LEU A 262 1.76 21.41 -1.55
CA LEU A 262 3.15 20.92 -1.51
C LEU A 262 3.25 19.39 -1.28
N ILE A 263 2.33 18.83 -0.48
CA ILE A 263 2.34 17.41 -0.11
C ILE A 263 2.00 16.52 -1.31
N GLY A 264 1.08 16.94 -2.19
CA GLY A 264 0.80 16.20 -3.42
C GLY A 264 1.91 16.20 -4.46
N HIS A 265 2.80 17.19 -4.44
CA HIS A 265 3.99 17.19 -5.29
C HIS A 265 5.11 16.29 -4.75
N HIS A 266 5.40 16.37 -3.44
CA HIS A 266 6.48 15.57 -2.84
C HIS A 266 6.08 14.13 -2.57
N LYS A 267 4.79 13.86 -2.30
CA LYS A 267 4.22 12.54 -1.99
C LYS A 267 5.04 11.77 -0.95
N PRO A 268 5.36 12.36 0.21
CA PRO A 268 6.39 11.85 1.11
C PRO A 268 6.13 10.41 1.57
N LEU A 269 4.87 10.04 1.86
CA LEU A 269 4.55 8.71 2.34
C LEU A 269 4.50 7.69 1.19
N SER A 270 3.94 8.07 0.05
CA SER A 270 3.93 7.24 -1.16
C SER A 270 5.36 6.97 -1.65
N GLN A 271 6.23 7.98 -1.64
CA GLN A 271 7.65 7.83 -1.99
C GLN A 271 8.38 6.93 -0.98
N ALA A 272 8.17 7.15 0.33
CA ALA A 272 8.82 6.35 1.37
C ALA A 272 8.45 4.86 1.30
N ILE A 273 7.22 4.52 0.91
CA ILE A 273 6.74 3.14 0.82
C ILE A 273 7.08 2.50 -0.53
N PHE A 274 6.86 3.21 -1.64
CA PHE A 274 6.80 2.60 -2.97
C PHE A 274 7.98 2.93 -3.88
N ALA A 275 8.74 4.00 -3.63
CA ALA A 275 9.84 4.44 -4.49
C ALA A 275 11.20 3.78 -4.16
N ASN A 276 11.16 2.65 -3.45
CA ASN A 276 12.32 1.77 -3.25
C ASN A 276 11.90 0.35 -3.60
N HIS A 277 12.14 -0.02 -4.85
CA HIS A 277 11.79 -1.32 -5.42
C HIS A 277 12.41 -2.46 -4.64
N SER A 278 13.68 -2.34 -4.21
CA SER A 278 14.34 -3.36 -3.39
C SER A 278 13.58 -3.62 -2.10
N MET A 279 13.15 -2.56 -1.41
CA MET A 279 12.35 -2.66 -0.20
C MET A 279 10.98 -3.31 -0.48
N VAL A 280 10.27 -2.84 -1.50
CA VAL A 280 8.96 -3.39 -1.90
C VAL A 280 9.08 -4.87 -2.29
N SER A 281 10.15 -5.24 -2.99
CA SER A 281 10.45 -6.60 -3.43
C SER A 281 10.71 -7.56 -2.27
N ILE A 282 11.42 -7.10 -1.23
CA ILE A 282 11.74 -7.91 -0.05
C ILE A 282 10.57 -8.00 0.92
N ILE A 283 9.86 -6.90 1.19
CA ILE A 283 8.67 -6.91 2.06
C ILE A 283 7.50 -7.65 1.37
N ARG A 284 7.43 -7.62 0.03
CA ARG A 284 6.47 -8.29 -0.87
C ARG A 284 5.02 -7.82 -0.78
N THR A 285 4.54 -7.52 0.42
CA THR A 285 3.15 -7.17 0.70
C THR A 285 2.69 -5.75 0.37
N PRO A 286 3.54 -4.71 0.16
CA PRO A 286 3.05 -3.36 -0.12
C PRO A 286 2.18 -3.25 -1.39
N LEU A 287 2.44 -4.10 -2.40
CA LEU A 287 1.67 -4.17 -3.64
C LEU A 287 0.83 -5.45 -3.74
N ASP A 288 0.60 -6.14 -2.62
CA ASP A 288 -0.17 -7.39 -2.55
C ASP A 288 -1.48 -7.17 -1.77
N PRO A 289 -2.52 -6.60 -2.41
CA PRO A 289 -3.79 -6.36 -1.76
C PRO A 289 -4.47 -7.66 -1.36
N ASP A 290 -5.35 -7.59 -0.35
CA ASP A 290 -6.26 -8.69 -0.06
C ASP A 290 -7.19 -8.92 -1.26
N VAL A 291 -7.14 -10.11 -1.87
CA VAL A 291 -7.85 -10.46 -3.11
C VAL A 291 -9.36 -10.25 -2.97
N ILE A 292 -9.92 -10.58 -1.81
CA ILE A 292 -11.36 -10.42 -1.58
C ILE A 292 -11.73 -8.95 -1.38
N GLY A 293 -10.83 -8.18 -0.74
CA GLY A 293 -10.98 -6.74 -0.58
C GLY A 293 -10.92 -6.00 -1.91
N SER A 294 -9.95 -6.34 -2.76
CA SER A 294 -9.73 -5.66 -4.04
C SER A 294 -10.83 -5.90 -5.07
N MET A 295 -11.59 -7.00 -4.95
CA MET A 295 -12.80 -7.22 -5.75
C MET A 295 -13.90 -6.19 -5.53
N LYS A 296 -13.86 -5.45 -4.41
CA LYS A 296 -14.87 -4.44 -4.05
C LYS A 296 -14.42 -3.02 -4.36
N TRP A 297 -13.24 -2.84 -4.96
CA TRP A 297 -12.71 -1.51 -5.23
C TRP A 297 -13.52 -0.78 -6.30
N ASP A 298 -13.86 0.46 -5.97
CA ASP A 298 -14.35 1.42 -6.97
C ASP A 298 -13.19 1.90 -7.86
N ALA A 299 -13.52 2.67 -8.89
CA ALA A 299 -12.53 3.22 -9.81
C ALA A 299 -11.47 4.10 -9.13
N ASP A 300 -11.84 4.90 -8.12
CA ASP A 300 -10.90 5.78 -7.41
C ASP A 300 -9.87 4.95 -6.60
N GLN A 301 -10.35 3.92 -5.89
CA GLN A 301 -9.52 2.98 -5.14
C GLN A 301 -8.56 2.23 -6.05
N PHE A 302 -9.06 1.81 -7.21
CA PHE A 302 -8.26 1.13 -8.21
C PHE A 302 -7.22 2.07 -8.85
N GLU A 303 -7.57 3.33 -9.10
CA GLU A 303 -6.63 4.34 -9.59
C GLU A 303 -5.51 4.63 -8.59
N ALA A 304 -5.83 4.75 -7.31
CA ALA A 304 -4.85 4.91 -6.23
C ALA A 304 -3.86 3.73 -6.21
N TYR A 305 -4.36 2.50 -6.37
CA TYR A 305 -3.52 1.31 -6.48
C TYR A 305 -2.61 1.35 -7.74
N CYS A 306 -3.16 1.65 -8.91
CA CYS A 306 -2.38 1.79 -10.14
C CYS A 306 -1.27 2.85 -10.02
N ARG A 307 -1.55 3.97 -9.33
CA ARG A 307 -0.59 5.04 -9.10
C ARG A 307 0.61 4.60 -8.25
N VAL A 308 0.39 3.83 -7.19
CA VAL A 308 1.50 3.33 -6.37
C VAL A 308 2.33 2.27 -7.10
N VAL A 309 1.70 1.45 -7.95
CA VAL A 309 2.42 0.51 -8.83
C VAL A 309 3.31 1.27 -9.81
N LEU A 310 2.85 2.41 -10.35
CA LEU A 310 3.67 3.25 -11.23
C LEU A 310 4.88 3.86 -10.51
N ILE A 311 4.74 4.26 -9.24
CA ILE A 311 5.87 4.78 -8.44
C ILE A 311 6.94 3.69 -8.28
N THR A 312 6.55 2.46 -7.94
CA THR A 312 7.51 1.33 -7.84
C THR A 312 8.10 0.95 -9.20
N LEU A 313 7.33 1.05 -10.28
CA LEU A 313 7.82 0.80 -11.63
C LEU A 313 8.89 1.83 -12.04
N GLN A 314 8.73 3.10 -11.65
CA GLN A 314 9.72 4.15 -11.94
C GLN A 314 11.07 3.81 -11.31
N ASP A 315 11.11 3.53 -10.01
CA ASP A 315 12.36 3.15 -9.33
C ASP A 315 12.97 1.86 -9.90
N TYR A 316 12.13 0.86 -10.22
CA TYR A 316 12.59 -0.38 -10.86
C TYR A 316 13.27 -0.12 -12.22
N VAL A 317 12.67 0.70 -13.08
CA VAL A 317 13.22 1.00 -14.42
C VAL A 317 14.49 1.85 -14.33
N GLU A 318 14.58 2.72 -13.33
CA GLU A 318 15.76 3.55 -13.11
C GLU A 318 16.95 2.71 -12.60
N ASN A 319 16.73 1.89 -11.57
CA ASN A 319 17.79 1.28 -10.76
C ASN A 319 17.96 -0.24 -10.94
N HIS A 320 16.91 -0.98 -11.33
CA HIS A 320 16.85 -2.45 -11.27
C HIS A 320 16.39 -3.14 -12.57
N PHE A 321 16.34 -2.42 -13.69
CA PHE A 321 15.66 -2.85 -14.93
C PHE A 321 16.10 -4.19 -15.54
N ARG A 322 17.27 -4.70 -15.16
CA ARG A 322 17.81 -5.98 -15.65
C ARG A 322 17.41 -7.17 -14.77
N GLU A 323 16.86 -6.92 -13.59
CA GLU A 323 16.45 -7.95 -12.63
C GLU A 323 14.97 -8.29 -12.82
N HIS A 324 14.57 -9.54 -12.61
CA HIS A 324 13.16 -9.89 -12.64
C HIS A 324 12.47 -9.43 -11.36
N SER A 325 11.39 -8.66 -11.48
CA SER A 325 10.58 -8.24 -10.33
C SER A 325 9.35 -9.12 -10.13
N SER A 326 9.42 -10.05 -9.19
CA SER A 326 8.27 -10.90 -8.83
C SER A 326 7.07 -10.07 -8.37
N VAL A 327 7.29 -8.98 -7.63
CA VAL A 327 6.21 -8.11 -7.13
C VAL A 327 5.50 -7.38 -8.27
N LEU A 328 6.21 -6.74 -9.18
CA LEU A 328 5.58 -6.04 -10.32
C LEU A 328 4.91 -7.01 -11.30
N TYR A 329 5.44 -8.23 -11.46
CA TYR A 329 4.73 -9.25 -12.24
C TYR A 329 3.48 -9.77 -11.51
N GLY A 330 3.51 -9.83 -10.18
CA GLY A 330 2.35 -10.17 -9.35
C GLY A 330 1.20 -9.17 -9.50
N THR A 331 1.49 -7.88 -9.66
CA THR A 331 0.45 -6.84 -9.79
C THR A 331 -0.40 -7.01 -11.05
N LYS A 332 0.14 -7.60 -12.12
CA LYS A 332 -0.58 -7.92 -13.36
C LYS A 332 -1.91 -8.59 -13.08
N ARG A 333 -1.91 -9.63 -12.25
CA ARG A 333 -3.11 -10.40 -11.92
C ARG A 333 -4.17 -9.52 -11.26
N TYR A 334 -3.76 -8.61 -10.38
CA TYR A 334 -4.67 -7.70 -9.69
C TYR A 334 -5.26 -6.64 -10.62
N ILE A 335 -4.45 -6.12 -11.55
CA ILE A 335 -4.89 -5.13 -12.54
C ILE A 335 -5.85 -5.78 -13.55
N GLU A 336 -5.53 -6.98 -14.05
CA GLU A 336 -6.40 -7.71 -14.98
C GLU A 336 -7.73 -8.11 -14.35
N HIS A 337 -7.74 -8.42 -13.05
CA HIS A 337 -8.97 -8.80 -12.34
C HIS A 337 -10.02 -7.69 -12.29
N ALA A 338 -9.61 -6.41 -12.35
CA ALA A 338 -10.55 -5.29 -12.38
C ALA A 338 -11.42 -5.24 -13.66
N LEU A 339 -11.10 -6.05 -14.67
CA LEU A 339 -11.88 -6.22 -15.90
C LEU A 339 -12.90 -7.37 -15.83
N PHE A 340 -12.89 -8.17 -14.75
CA PHE A 340 -13.63 -9.44 -14.72
C PHE A 340 -15.15 -9.26 -14.88
N ASP A 341 -15.69 -8.11 -14.50
CA ASP A 341 -17.12 -7.81 -14.63
C ASP A 341 -17.51 -7.02 -15.88
N LEU A 342 -16.56 -6.76 -16.79
CA LEU A 342 -16.82 -6.01 -18.02
C LEU A 342 -17.86 -6.70 -18.92
N TYR A 343 -17.92 -8.03 -18.90
CA TYR A 343 -18.93 -8.79 -19.65
C TYR A 343 -20.38 -8.47 -19.22
N LYS A 344 -20.59 -7.97 -17.99
CA LYS A 344 -21.93 -7.61 -17.49
C LYS A 344 -22.54 -6.44 -18.26
N LEU A 345 -21.72 -5.65 -18.97
CA LEU A 345 -22.18 -4.57 -19.83
C LEU A 345 -22.79 -5.07 -21.15
N ASN A 346 -22.58 -6.35 -21.50
CA ASN A 346 -23.12 -6.93 -22.71
C ASN A 346 -24.66 -7.01 -22.66
N GLY A 347 -25.33 -6.40 -23.64
CA GLY A 347 -26.78 -6.31 -23.74
C GLY A 347 -27.41 -5.17 -22.94
N VAL A 348 -26.61 -4.34 -22.25
CA VAL A 348 -27.09 -3.18 -21.51
C VAL A 348 -27.08 -1.96 -22.43
N ALA A 349 -28.24 -1.33 -22.64
CA ALA A 349 -28.36 -0.09 -23.39
C ALA A 349 -28.18 1.14 -22.49
N GLY A 350 -27.63 2.23 -23.04
CA GLY A 350 -27.49 3.50 -22.33
C GLY A 350 -26.44 3.48 -21.22
N ILE A 351 -25.32 2.77 -21.43
CA ILE A 351 -24.27 2.67 -20.42
C ILE A 351 -23.71 4.06 -20.10
N THR A 352 -23.73 4.43 -18.83
CA THR A 352 -23.22 5.70 -18.34
C THR A 352 -21.69 5.71 -18.38
N TRP A 353 -21.10 6.75 -18.97
CA TRP A 353 -19.65 6.95 -19.02
C TRP A 353 -19.01 7.05 -17.63
N GLU A 354 -19.80 7.50 -16.64
CA GLU A 354 -19.42 7.60 -15.23
C GLU A 354 -19.60 6.28 -14.46
N GLY A 355 -20.09 5.23 -15.13
CA GLY A 355 -20.28 3.92 -14.51
C GLY A 355 -18.95 3.33 -14.05
N ASP A 356 -18.92 2.80 -12.84
CA ASP A 356 -17.73 2.27 -12.17
C ASP A 356 -16.93 1.27 -13.04
N ILE A 357 -17.61 0.35 -13.73
CA ILE A 357 -16.97 -0.64 -14.63
C ILE A 357 -16.19 0.06 -15.78
N ILE A 358 -16.79 1.08 -16.40
CA ILE A 358 -16.13 1.85 -17.47
C ILE A 358 -15.00 2.69 -16.90
N SER A 359 -15.19 3.30 -15.73
CA SER A 359 -14.15 4.07 -15.04
C SER A 359 -12.94 3.20 -14.71
N ARG A 360 -13.11 1.97 -14.20
CA ARG A 360 -12.01 1.02 -14.00
C ARG A 360 -11.30 0.64 -15.30
N LEU A 361 -12.05 0.40 -16.39
CA LEU A 361 -11.45 0.14 -17.71
C LEU A 361 -10.54 1.29 -18.16
N ARG A 362 -11.00 2.54 -18.00
CA ARG A 362 -10.21 3.73 -18.33
C ARG A 362 -8.93 3.81 -17.49
N VAL A 363 -9.01 3.57 -16.19
CA VAL A 363 -7.85 3.55 -15.30
C VAL A 363 -6.80 2.51 -15.75
N ILE A 364 -7.22 1.33 -16.23
CA ILE A 364 -6.28 0.31 -16.74
C ILE A 364 -5.61 0.75 -18.02
N VAL A 365 -6.39 1.27 -18.97
CA VAL A 365 -5.86 1.80 -20.23
C VAL A 365 -4.88 2.94 -19.94
N GLU A 366 -5.20 3.79 -18.97
CA GLU A 366 -4.35 4.87 -18.50
C GLU A 366 -3.04 4.38 -17.88
N PHE A 367 -3.15 3.41 -16.98
CA PHE A 367 -2.01 2.75 -16.37
C PHE A 367 -1.06 2.17 -17.43
N ILE A 368 -1.60 1.51 -18.47
CA ILE A 368 -0.79 0.89 -19.53
C ILE A 368 0.05 1.95 -20.24
N TRP A 369 -0.56 3.05 -20.70
CA TRP A 369 0.23 4.04 -21.43
C TRP A 369 1.22 4.77 -20.53
N LYS A 370 0.85 5.12 -19.28
CA LYS A 370 1.79 5.68 -18.30
C LYS A 370 2.96 4.74 -18.01
N ALA A 371 2.70 3.44 -17.87
CA ALA A 371 3.75 2.44 -17.69
C ALA A 371 4.69 2.37 -18.90
N THR A 372 4.16 2.50 -20.13
CA THR A 372 5.02 2.56 -21.32
C THR A 372 5.84 3.85 -21.40
N GLU A 373 5.34 4.98 -20.93
CA GLU A 373 6.12 6.22 -20.83
C GLU A 373 7.29 6.08 -19.86
N VAL A 374 7.08 5.40 -18.73
CA VAL A 374 8.17 5.10 -17.77
C VAL A 374 9.26 4.26 -18.44
N LEU A 375 8.90 3.25 -19.23
CA LEU A 375 9.87 2.46 -20.00
C LEU A 375 10.59 3.30 -21.07
N ASP A 376 9.86 4.17 -21.77
CA ASP A 376 10.41 4.99 -22.85
C ASP A 376 11.47 5.95 -22.34
N LYS A 377 11.30 6.53 -21.14
CA LYS A 377 12.29 7.41 -20.49
C LYS A 377 13.66 6.74 -20.31
N LYS A 378 13.71 5.42 -20.10
CA LYS A 378 14.97 4.66 -19.98
C LYS A 378 15.58 4.32 -21.35
N GLY A 379 14.74 4.23 -22.38
CA GLY A 379 15.09 3.74 -23.70
C GLY A 379 14.95 2.22 -23.84
N VAL A 380 14.68 1.78 -25.07
CA VAL A 380 14.54 0.36 -25.41
C VAL A 380 15.90 -0.35 -25.34
N PRO A 381 16.05 -1.44 -24.56
CA PRO A 381 17.30 -2.20 -24.50
C PRO A 381 17.76 -2.76 -25.84
N GLU A 382 19.07 -2.66 -26.09
CA GLU A 382 19.72 -3.36 -27.19
C GLU A 382 19.62 -4.89 -26.98
N GLY A 383 19.20 -5.62 -28.01
CA GLY A 383 19.02 -7.08 -27.95
C GLY A 383 17.68 -7.56 -27.37
N LEU A 384 16.72 -6.66 -27.13
CA LEU A 384 15.37 -7.05 -26.70
C LEU A 384 14.74 -8.03 -27.70
N THR A 385 14.32 -9.19 -27.20
CA THR A 385 13.67 -10.20 -28.04
C THR A 385 12.25 -9.77 -28.36
N LEU A 386 12.00 -9.34 -29.60
CA LEU A 386 10.67 -8.93 -30.05
C LEU A 386 9.70 -10.12 -30.11
N ARG A 387 10.21 -11.31 -30.46
CA ARG A 387 9.41 -12.53 -30.63
C ARG A 387 9.87 -13.64 -29.70
N VAL A 388 9.13 -13.84 -28.61
CA VAL A 388 9.25 -15.03 -27.75
C VAL A 388 8.50 -16.18 -28.42
N ARG A 389 9.10 -17.37 -28.55
CA ARG A 389 8.45 -18.59 -29.10
C ARG A 389 7.90 -19.43 -27.94
N GLU A 390 6.86 -20.23 -28.16
CA GLU A 390 6.22 -21.07 -27.10
C GLU A 390 7.21 -21.96 -26.31
N ASN A 391 8.34 -22.35 -26.91
CA ASN A 391 9.37 -23.17 -26.25
C ASN A 391 10.47 -22.34 -25.54
N SER A 392 10.24 -21.04 -25.29
CA SER A 392 11.20 -20.19 -24.57
C SER A 392 10.99 -20.35 -23.06
N THR A 393 12.08 -20.35 -22.29
CA THR A 393 12.00 -20.31 -20.83
C THR A 393 11.34 -19.00 -20.35
N PRO A 394 10.53 -19.02 -19.26
CA PRO A 394 9.93 -17.83 -18.65
C PRO A 394 10.95 -16.74 -18.28
N ALA A 395 12.21 -17.13 -18.07
CA ALA A 395 13.33 -16.25 -17.79
C ALA A 395 13.68 -15.27 -18.94
N ARG A 396 13.03 -15.36 -20.10
CA ARG A 396 13.18 -14.43 -21.22
C ARG A 396 12.07 -13.39 -21.36
N GLU A 397 11.04 -13.44 -20.50
CA GLU A 397 9.97 -12.46 -20.53
C GLU A 397 10.45 -11.12 -19.95
N SER A 398 10.26 -10.07 -20.74
CA SER A 398 10.58 -8.69 -20.36
C SER A 398 9.34 -7.96 -19.86
N PHE A 399 9.51 -6.82 -19.19
CA PHE A 399 8.38 -5.99 -18.80
C PHE A 399 7.54 -5.50 -20.01
N TYR A 400 8.14 -5.45 -21.20
CA TYR A 400 7.41 -5.21 -22.46
C TYR A 400 6.45 -6.36 -22.81
N ASP A 401 6.82 -7.60 -22.50
CA ASP A 401 5.94 -8.77 -22.67
C ASP A 401 4.79 -8.72 -21.67
N LEU A 402 5.06 -8.29 -20.43
CA LEU A 402 4.05 -8.08 -19.40
C LEU A 402 2.99 -7.08 -19.86
N LEU A 403 3.42 -5.87 -20.29
CA LEU A 403 2.50 -4.84 -20.78
C LEU A 403 1.76 -5.28 -22.05
N ALA A 404 2.41 -5.98 -22.97
CA ALA A 404 1.76 -6.51 -24.16
C ALA A 404 0.68 -7.56 -23.81
N SER A 405 0.94 -8.41 -22.81
CA SER A 405 -0.05 -9.34 -22.29
C SER A 405 -1.22 -8.62 -21.64
N MET A 406 -0.97 -7.56 -20.86
CA MET A 406 -2.05 -6.77 -20.24
C MET A 406 -2.94 -6.11 -21.30
N VAL A 407 -2.36 -5.51 -22.34
CA VAL A 407 -3.14 -4.95 -23.47
C VAL A 407 -3.98 -6.04 -24.14
N PHE A 408 -3.40 -7.21 -24.36
CA PHE A 408 -4.13 -8.34 -24.95
C PHE A 408 -5.33 -8.77 -24.08
N GLU A 409 -5.15 -8.85 -22.76
CA GLU A 409 -6.25 -9.19 -21.85
C GLU A 409 -7.29 -8.07 -21.74
N VAL A 410 -6.91 -6.79 -21.83
CA VAL A 410 -7.87 -5.66 -21.96
C VAL A 410 -8.72 -5.80 -23.21
N ILE A 411 -8.09 -6.10 -24.36
CA ILE A 411 -8.81 -6.32 -25.63
C ILE A 411 -9.74 -7.52 -25.51
N PHE A 412 -9.25 -8.62 -24.93
CA PHE A 412 -10.05 -9.82 -24.71
C PHE A 412 -11.25 -9.55 -23.79
N ALA A 413 -11.05 -8.90 -22.65
CA ALA A 413 -12.14 -8.56 -21.73
C ALA A 413 -13.19 -7.70 -22.44
N SER A 414 -12.75 -6.68 -23.18
CA SER A 414 -13.63 -5.75 -23.90
C SER A 414 -14.40 -6.41 -25.04
N SER A 415 -13.82 -7.45 -25.65
CA SER A 415 -14.48 -8.24 -26.68
C SER A 415 -15.69 -9.06 -26.18
N ASN A 416 -15.90 -9.15 -24.87
CA ASN A 416 -17.11 -9.76 -24.30
C ASN A 416 -18.35 -8.87 -24.45
N VAL A 417 -18.19 -7.57 -24.67
CA VAL A 417 -19.30 -6.64 -24.91
C VAL A 417 -19.55 -6.55 -26.40
N LYS A 418 -20.58 -7.25 -26.87
CA LYS A 418 -20.93 -7.43 -28.29
C LYS A 418 -22.14 -6.63 -28.71
N SER A 419 -23.05 -6.34 -27.78
CA SER A 419 -24.29 -5.62 -27.99
C SER A 419 -24.62 -4.70 -26.79
N PRO A 420 -25.47 -3.68 -26.98
CA PRO A 420 -25.92 -3.16 -28.27
C PRO A 420 -24.77 -2.53 -29.06
N ARG A 421 -24.97 -2.35 -30.38
CA ARG A 421 -23.97 -1.81 -31.31
C ARG A 421 -23.18 -0.61 -30.78
N TRP A 422 -23.87 0.42 -30.28
CA TRP A 422 -23.24 1.68 -29.90
C TRP A 422 -22.33 1.49 -28.69
N GLU A 423 -22.83 0.84 -27.64
CA GLU A 423 -22.09 0.51 -26.42
C GLU A 423 -20.88 -0.38 -26.70
N CYS A 424 -21.07 -1.39 -27.55
CA CYS A 424 -20.00 -2.24 -28.06
C CYS A 424 -18.91 -1.41 -28.76
N TRP A 425 -19.30 -0.47 -29.63
CA TRP A 425 -18.36 0.44 -30.29
C TRP A 425 -17.65 1.37 -29.29
N VAL A 426 -18.37 1.95 -28.34
CA VAL A 426 -17.81 2.84 -27.32
C VAL A 426 -16.74 2.10 -26.49
N ILE A 427 -17.03 0.89 -26.02
CA ILE A 427 -16.09 0.13 -25.19
C ILE A 427 -14.91 -0.39 -26.02
N GLN A 428 -15.18 -1.07 -27.14
CA GLN A 428 -14.11 -1.71 -27.93
C GLN A 428 -13.26 -0.70 -28.70
N HIS A 429 -13.90 0.26 -29.39
CA HIS A 429 -13.20 1.26 -30.19
C HIS A 429 -12.81 2.47 -29.36
N ASN A 430 -13.75 3.19 -28.73
CA ASN A 430 -13.40 4.50 -28.14
C ASN A 430 -12.53 4.35 -26.88
N SER A 431 -12.92 3.49 -25.94
CA SER A 431 -12.23 3.36 -24.64
C SER A 431 -10.94 2.54 -24.68
N VAL A 432 -10.79 1.62 -25.64
CA VAL A 432 -9.64 0.69 -25.68
C VAL A 432 -8.79 0.93 -26.90
N TRP A 433 -9.32 0.69 -28.11
CA TRP A 433 -8.50 0.77 -29.30
C TRP A 433 -8.07 2.21 -29.63
N GLY A 434 -8.97 3.17 -29.50
CA GLY A 434 -8.74 4.58 -29.76
C GLY A 434 -7.64 5.13 -28.87
N GLU A 435 -7.77 4.91 -27.56
CA GLU A 435 -6.77 5.29 -26.56
C GLU A 435 -5.41 4.64 -26.79
N LEU A 436 -5.36 3.32 -27.01
CA LEU A 436 -4.08 2.60 -27.12
C LEU A 436 -3.42 2.74 -28.49
N PHE A 437 -4.18 2.81 -29.59
CA PHE A 437 -3.66 2.73 -30.96
C PHE A 437 -3.79 4.03 -31.76
N ASN A 438 -4.80 4.87 -31.50
CA ASN A 438 -5.12 6.00 -32.38
C ASN A 438 -4.72 7.37 -31.80
N LEU A 439 -4.86 7.57 -30.48
CA LEU A 439 -4.52 8.84 -29.82
C LEU A 439 -3.02 9.07 -29.64
N GLY A 440 -2.22 8.08 -30.03
CA GLY A 440 -0.76 8.19 -30.09
C GLY A 440 -0.05 8.11 -28.74
N HIS A 441 -0.75 7.75 -27.67
CA HIS A 441 -0.17 7.48 -26.35
C HIS A 441 0.96 6.43 -26.40
N LEU A 442 0.90 5.48 -27.34
CA LEU A 442 1.93 4.45 -27.55
C LEU A 442 2.86 4.70 -28.76
N ASN A 443 2.91 5.91 -29.33
CA ASN A 443 3.73 6.21 -30.51
C ASN A 443 5.24 6.35 -30.24
N ASN A 444 5.63 6.25 -28.97
CA ASN A 444 7.01 6.30 -28.52
C ASN A 444 7.77 4.98 -28.80
N SER A 445 9.08 4.94 -28.50
CA SER A 445 9.93 3.80 -28.88
C SER A 445 9.53 2.52 -28.14
N ALA A 446 9.24 2.65 -26.84
CA ALA A 446 8.77 1.55 -26.00
C ALA A 446 7.38 1.04 -26.43
N GLY A 447 6.46 1.95 -26.71
CA GLY A 447 5.09 1.67 -27.14
C GLY A 447 5.05 0.92 -28.46
N ARG A 448 5.90 1.27 -29.45
CA ARG A 448 6.01 0.49 -30.71
C ARG A 448 6.41 -0.96 -30.50
N VAL A 449 7.28 -1.23 -29.53
CA VAL A 449 7.68 -2.59 -29.14
C VAL A 449 6.49 -3.33 -28.53
N VAL A 450 5.79 -2.71 -27.58
CA VAL A 450 4.58 -3.29 -26.96
C VAL A 450 3.53 -3.58 -28.04
N MET A 451 3.22 -2.62 -28.91
CA MET A 451 2.25 -2.77 -30.00
C MET A 451 2.65 -3.86 -31.01
N PHE A 452 3.94 -4.03 -31.31
CA PHE A 452 4.41 -5.16 -32.12
C PHE A 452 4.06 -6.50 -31.47
N LYS A 453 4.34 -6.64 -30.18
CA LYS A 453 4.04 -7.86 -29.40
C LYS A 453 2.54 -8.12 -29.32
N VAL A 454 1.74 -7.08 -29.05
CA VAL A 454 0.26 -7.16 -29.00
C VAL A 454 -0.32 -7.65 -30.33
N ARG A 455 0.08 -7.04 -31.45
CA ARG A 455 -0.37 -7.47 -32.80
C ARG A 455 -0.08 -8.96 -33.03
N ARG A 456 1.05 -9.44 -32.53
CA ARG A 456 1.43 -10.84 -32.66
C ARG A 456 0.58 -11.76 -31.76
N LEU A 457 0.31 -11.35 -30.52
CA LEU A 457 -0.58 -12.09 -29.62
C LEU A 457 -1.98 -12.24 -30.21
N LEU A 458 -2.57 -11.13 -30.66
CA LEU A 458 -3.90 -11.12 -31.31
C LEU A 458 -3.96 -12.04 -32.53
N TYR A 459 -2.97 -11.93 -33.43
CA TYR A 459 -2.92 -12.76 -34.62
C TYR A 459 -2.70 -14.25 -34.31
N ASN A 460 -1.81 -14.57 -33.36
CA ASN A 460 -1.55 -15.95 -32.97
C ASN A 460 -2.81 -16.61 -32.39
N GLU A 461 -3.57 -15.90 -31.56
CA GLU A 461 -4.82 -16.40 -30.96
C GLU A 461 -5.86 -16.76 -32.05
N VAL A 462 -6.05 -15.86 -33.04
CA VAL A 462 -6.96 -16.10 -34.17
C VAL A 462 -6.48 -17.25 -35.05
N VAL A 463 -5.18 -17.32 -35.35
CA VAL A 463 -4.61 -18.41 -36.15
C VAL A 463 -4.75 -19.76 -35.45
N ASN A 464 -4.67 -19.80 -34.12
CA ASN A 464 -4.79 -21.03 -33.35
C ASN A 464 -6.16 -21.70 -33.54
N MET A 465 -7.22 -20.93 -33.88
CA MET A 465 -8.54 -21.49 -34.19
C MET A 465 -8.53 -22.49 -35.36
N LYS A 466 -7.52 -22.45 -36.26
CA LYS A 466 -7.35 -23.47 -37.30
C LYS A 466 -7.04 -24.85 -36.74
N LYS A 467 -6.29 -24.90 -35.64
CA LYS A 467 -5.95 -26.15 -34.95
C LYS A 467 -7.03 -26.52 -33.96
N PHE A 468 -7.52 -25.53 -33.22
CA PHE A 468 -8.50 -25.70 -32.15
C PHE A 468 -9.47 -24.51 -32.11
N PRO A 469 -10.63 -24.61 -32.77
CA PRO A 469 -11.70 -23.61 -32.70
C PRO A 469 -12.06 -23.31 -31.25
N ASN A 470 -12.04 -22.03 -30.85
CA ASN A 470 -12.25 -21.64 -29.46
C ASN A 470 -12.88 -20.25 -29.35
N PHE A 471 -13.60 -20.01 -28.25
CA PHE A 471 -14.30 -18.75 -28.01
C PHE A 471 -13.37 -17.56 -27.75
N LYS A 472 -12.14 -17.78 -27.27
CA LYS A 472 -11.17 -16.68 -27.04
C LYS A 472 -10.77 -16.05 -28.38
N GLY A 473 -10.32 -16.87 -29.33
CA GLY A 473 -10.01 -16.47 -30.69
C GLY A 473 -11.20 -15.87 -31.42
N ALA A 474 -12.41 -16.41 -31.22
CA ALA A 474 -13.62 -15.88 -31.84
C ALA A 474 -13.91 -14.44 -31.40
N LYS A 475 -13.87 -14.17 -30.09
CA LYS A 475 -14.10 -12.83 -29.56
C LYS A 475 -13.02 -11.84 -29.99
N ILE A 476 -11.75 -12.25 -29.99
CA ILE A 476 -10.64 -11.44 -30.51
C ILE A 476 -10.84 -11.11 -31.99
N LEU A 477 -11.26 -12.09 -32.79
CA LEU A 477 -11.58 -11.88 -34.19
C LEU A 477 -12.73 -10.87 -34.34
N GLY A 478 -13.82 -11.04 -33.59
CA GLY A 478 -14.96 -10.13 -33.62
C GLY A 478 -14.61 -8.71 -33.22
N PHE A 479 -13.81 -8.54 -32.17
CA PHE A 479 -13.25 -7.24 -31.78
C PHE A 479 -12.47 -6.62 -32.94
N CYS A 480 -11.56 -7.37 -33.55
CA CYS A 480 -10.71 -6.90 -34.64
C CYS A 480 -11.54 -6.48 -35.88
N LEU A 481 -12.53 -7.27 -36.28
CA LEU A 481 -13.43 -6.96 -37.38
C LEU A 481 -14.33 -5.76 -37.08
N ASN A 482 -14.79 -5.63 -35.83
CA ASN A 482 -15.58 -4.48 -35.41
C ASN A 482 -14.75 -3.20 -35.50
N VAL A 483 -13.59 -3.16 -34.85
CA VAL A 483 -12.79 -1.96 -34.65
C VAL A 483 -12.02 -1.54 -35.91
N MET A 484 -11.38 -2.48 -36.61
CA MET A 484 -10.61 -2.17 -37.84
C MET A 484 -11.48 -2.15 -39.10
N GLY A 485 -12.68 -2.74 -39.04
CA GLY A 485 -13.63 -2.82 -40.15
C GLY A 485 -13.35 -3.95 -41.14
N LEU A 486 -14.24 -4.09 -42.13
CA LEU A 486 -14.20 -5.16 -43.13
C LEU A 486 -13.38 -4.81 -44.38
N ASN A 487 -13.07 -3.52 -44.57
CA ASN A 487 -12.34 -3.00 -45.73
C ASN A 487 -11.05 -2.30 -45.30
N LEU A 488 -9.95 -2.57 -46.02
CA LEU A 488 -8.66 -1.90 -45.78
C LEU A 488 -8.76 -0.41 -46.14
N ARG A 489 -8.69 0.46 -45.14
CA ARG A 489 -8.63 1.90 -45.33
C ARG A 489 -7.23 2.31 -45.79
N ARG A 490 -7.16 3.15 -46.84
CA ARG A 490 -5.88 3.62 -47.43
C ARG A 490 -5.26 4.81 -46.67
N GLY A 491 -5.94 5.37 -45.66
CA GLY A 491 -5.48 6.54 -44.90
C GLY A 491 -4.35 6.25 -43.90
N ASN A 492 -3.68 7.30 -43.42
CA ASN A 492 -2.58 7.20 -42.45
C ASN A 492 -3.03 6.87 -41.02
N TYR A 493 -4.32 7.04 -40.71
CA TYR A 493 -4.89 6.82 -39.38
C TYR A 493 -4.65 5.40 -38.84
N ASP A 494 -4.66 4.39 -39.73
CA ASP A 494 -4.50 2.97 -39.35
C ASP A 494 -3.12 2.40 -39.69
N LYS A 495 -2.09 3.24 -39.85
CA LYS A 495 -0.77 2.79 -40.35
C LYS A 495 -0.16 1.69 -39.47
N GLU A 496 -0.26 1.82 -38.15
CA GLU A 496 0.33 0.87 -37.19
C GLU A 496 -0.46 -0.45 -37.09
N SER A 497 -1.78 -0.41 -37.31
CA SER A 497 -2.65 -1.60 -37.24
C SER A 497 -2.81 -2.31 -38.59
N ARG A 498 -2.44 -1.67 -39.71
CA ARG A 498 -2.64 -2.17 -41.08
C ARG A 498 -2.12 -3.59 -41.32
N ALA A 499 -0.96 -3.92 -40.77
CA ALA A 499 -0.38 -5.26 -40.92
C ALA A 499 -1.24 -6.33 -40.27
N LEU A 500 -1.74 -6.06 -39.06
CA LEU A 500 -2.68 -6.94 -38.36
C LEU A 500 -4.01 -7.00 -39.11
N HIS A 501 -4.56 -5.86 -39.53
CA HIS A 501 -5.83 -5.79 -40.26
C HIS A 501 -5.82 -6.65 -41.52
N LYS A 502 -4.79 -6.53 -42.35
CA LYS A 502 -4.63 -7.35 -43.57
C LYS A 502 -4.56 -8.85 -43.23
N ALA A 503 -3.85 -9.20 -42.16
CA ALA A 503 -3.71 -10.59 -41.74
C ALA A 503 -5.04 -11.18 -41.22
N ILE A 504 -5.79 -10.39 -40.44
CA ILE A 504 -7.11 -10.78 -39.93
C ILE A 504 -8.12 -10.94 -41.07
N LEU A 505 -8.22 -9.97 -42.00
CA LEU A 505 -9.12 -10.09 -43.15
C LEU A 505 -8.78 -11.30 -44.03
N SER A 506 -7.48 -11.52 -44.31
CA SER A 506 -7.01 -12.67 -45.07
C SER A 506 -7.34 -14.00 -44.39
N TRP A 507 -7.18 -14.07 -43.06
CA TRP A 507 -7.56 -15.25 -42.29
C TRP A 507 -9.08 -15.46 -42.32
N THR A 508 -9.87 -14.41 -42.10
CA THR A 508 -11.34 -14.47 -42.07
C THR A 508 -11.87 -14.96 -43.42
N LYS A 509 -11.44 -14.32 -44.50
CA LYS A 509 -11.82 -14.69 -45.87
C LYS A 509 -11.60 -16.17 -46.16
N LYS A 510 -10.46 -16.72 -45.75
CA LYS A 510 -10.08 -18.11 -46.08
C LYS A 510 -10.68 -19.19 -45.17
N ASN A 511 -11.13 -18.83 -43.96
CA ASN A 511 -11.41 -19.83 -42.91
C ASN A 511 -12.77 -19.66 -42.25
N TYR A 512 -13.48 -18.55 -42.47
CA TYR A 512 -14.75 -18.31 -41.78
C TYR A 512 -15.86 -19.27 -42.24
N ALA A 513 -15.98 -19.55 -43.54
CA ALA A 513 -16.95 -20.53 -44.06
C ALA A 513 -16.73 -21.92 -43.44
N TRP A 514 -15.48 -22.39 -43.43
CA TRP A 514 -15.10 -23.62 -42.73
C TRP A 514 -15.44 -23.59 -41.23
N LEU A 515 -15.16 -22.50 -40.53
CA LEU A 515 -15.44 -22.37 -39.11
C LEU A 515 -16.96 -22.43 -38.84
N TYR A 516 -17.76 -21.79 -39.71
CA TYR A 516 -19.21 -21.80 -39.62
C TYR A 516 -19.79 -23.19 -39.83
N GLU A 517 -19.30 -23.93 -40.82
CA GLU A 517 -19.73 -25.32 -41.08
C GLU A 517 -19.28 -26.29 -39.97
N TYR A 518 -18.04 -26.17 -39.50
CA TYR A 518 -17.46 -27.10 -38.54
C TYR A 518 -17.90 -26.83 -37.10
N THR A 519 -18.03 -25.55 -36.70
CA THR A 519 -18.45 -25.17 -35.35
C THR A 519 -19.25 -23.85 -35.37
N PRO A 520 -20.55 -23.90 -35.73
CA PRO A 520 -21.38 -22.71 -35.91
C PRO A 520 -21.37 -21.77 -34.70
N ARG A 521 -21.45 -22.32 -33.48
CA ARG A 521 -21.46 -21.52 -32.24
C ARG A 521 -20.20 -20.66 -32.07
N VAL A 522 -19.03 -21.16 -32.49
CA VAL A 522 -17.77 -20.41 -32.41
C VAL A 522 -17.71 -19.35 -33.51
N ALA A 523 -18.22 -19.67 -34.71
CA ALA A 523 -18.32 -18.70 -35.80
C ALA A 523 -19.27 -17.54 -35.44
N GLU A 524 -20.46 -17.83 -34.92
CA GLU A 524 -21.41 -16.82 -34.41
C GLU A 524 -20.78 -15.95 -33.33
N ASP A 525 -19.96 -16.54 -32.45
CA ASP A 525 -19.25 -15.79 -31.41
C ASP A 525 -18.18 -14.83 -31.99
N CYS A 526 -17.83 -14.93 -33.28
CA CYS A 526 -16.98 -13.96 -33.97
C CYS A 526 -17.74 -12.70 -34.42
N LEU A 527 -19.06 -12.69 -34.35
CA LEU A 527 -19.88 -11.59 -34.83
C LEU A 527 -20.38 -10.75 -33.65
N VAL A 528 -20.14 -9.45 -33.70
CA VAL A 528 -20.77 -8.47 -32.81
C VAL A 528 -22.12 -8.02 -33.39
N ASP A 529 -22.94 -7.29 -32.63
CA ASP A 529 -24.30 -6.89 -33.03
C ASP A 529 -24.40 -6.21 -34.41
N SER A 530 -23.35 -5.49 -34.83
CA SER A 530 -23.28 -4.85 -36.15
C SER A 530 -22.87 -5.77 -37.31
N LEU A 531 -22.45 -7.00 -37.04
CA LEU A 531 -21.91 -7.95 -38.00
C LEU A 531 -22.87 -9.13 -38.17
N SER A 532 -23.10 -9.52 -39.42
CA SER A 532 -23.87 -10.70 -39.78
C SER A 532 -23.14 -11.50 -40.86
N TYR A 533 -23.39 -12.81 -40.91
CA TYR A 533 -22.87 -13.67 -41.96
C TYR A 533 -24.01 -14.10 -42.89
N ASP A 534 -23.91 -13.70 -44.15
CA ASP A 534 -24.76 -14.14 -45.24
C ASP A 534 -24.15 -15.41 -45.84
N HIS A 535 -24.67 -16.56 -45.39
CA HIS A 535 -24.20 -17.87 -45.83
C HIS A 535 -24.44 -18.10 -47.33
N ASN A 536 -25.56 -17.63 -47.87
CA ASN A 536 -25.93 -17.87 -49.28
C ASN A 536 -24.99 -17.13 -50.24
N ASN A 537 -24.60 -15.91 -49.89
CA ASN A 537 -23.71 -15.09 -50.70
C ASN A 537 -22.23 -15.20 -50.28
N LEU A 538 -21.92 -16.02 -49.26
CA LEU A 538 -20.60 -16.16 -48.64
C LEU A 538 -19.98 -14.80 -48.25
N LYS A 539 -20.73 -13.97 -47.51
CA LYS A 539 -20.28 -12.61 -47.14
C LYS A 539 -20.48 -12.33 -45.66
N ILE A 540 -19.51 -11.67 -45.04
CA ILE A 540 -19.73 -11.01 -43.75
C ILE A 540 -20.13 -9.57 -44.04
N VAL A 541 -21.25 -9.14 -43.45
CA VAL A 541 -21.85 -7.82 -43.66
C VAL A 541 -21.82 -7.04 -42.34
N LYS A 542 -21.20 -5.86 -42.38
CA LYS A 542 -21.31 -4.85 -41.32
C LYS A 542 -22.38 -3.85 -41.70
N THR A 543 -23.48 -3.87 -40.96
CA THR A 543 -24.59 -2.93 -41.16
C THR A 543 -24.30 -1.64 -40.40
N PHE A 544 -24.67 -0.50 -40.94
CA PHE A 544 -24.72 0.80 -40.27
C PHE A 544 -26.16 1.31 -40.38
N PRO A 545 -26.92 1.45 -39.28
CA PRO A 545 -28.33 1.81 -39.34
C PRO A 545 -28.50 3.23 -39.90
N ALA A 546 -29.70 3.49 -40.43
CA ALA A 546 -30.13 4.82 -40.83
C ALA A 546 -30.41 5.65 -39.57
N GLU A 547 -29.36 6.27 -39.01
CA GLU A 547 -29.44 7.12 -37.83
C GLU A 547 -28.79 8.49 -38.10
N GLY A 548 -29.34 9.53 -37.46
CA GLY A 548 -28.88 10.91 -37.63
C GLY A 548 -29.19 11.48 -39.02
N LEU A 549 -28.15 11.86 -39.78
CA LEU A 549 -28.26 12.49 -41.10
C LEU A 549 -28.43 11.48 -42.26
N ARG A 550 -28.47 10.17 -41.99
CA ARG A 550 -28.54 9.13 -43.03
C ARG A 550 -29.97 8.61 -43.19
N LEU A 551 -30.48 8.69 -44.42
CA LEU A 551 -31.82 8.21 -44.80
C LEU A 551 -31.87 6.68 -45.01
N GLU A 552 -30.74 6.07 -45.38
CA GLU A 552 -30.64 4.64 -45.67
C GLU A 552 -29.47 4.00 -44.90
N PRO A 553 -29.61 2.71 -44.52
CA PRO A 553 -28.52 1.98 -43.89
C PRO A 553 -27.36 1.77 -44.87
N GLN A 554 -26.14 1.93 -44.39
CA GLN A 554 -24.92 1.64 -45.15
C GLN A 554 -24.43 0.23 -44.82
N TYR A 555 -23.89 -0.48 -45.80
CA TYR A 555 -23.33 -1.82 -45.61
C TYR A 555 -21.86 -1.84 -46.06
N ASP A 556 -20.99 -2.37 -45.20
CA ASP A 556 -19.65 -2.80 -45.61
C ASP A 556 -19.64 -4.33 -45.69
N CYS A 557 -19.08 -4.89 -46.75
CA CYS A 557 -19.07 -6.34 -46.97
C CYS A 557 -17.64 -6.88 -47.11
N LEU A 558 -17.41 -8.10 -46.64
CA LEU A 558 -16.22 -8.90 -46.89
C LEU A 558 -16.62 -10.22 -47.54
N ASP A 559 -16.11 -10.48 -48.75
CA ASP A 559 -16.30 -11.76 -49.43
C ASP A 559 -15.47 -12.86 -48.76
N ILE A 560 -16.10 -14.01 -48.51
CA ILE A 560 -15.53 -15.20 -47.88
C ILE A 560 -15.35 -16.28 -48.95
N ASP A 561 -14.21 -16.97 -48.90
CA ASP A 561 -13.94 -18.11 -49.78
C ASP A 561 -14.79 -19.32 -49.35
N PRO A 562 -15.29 -20.15 -50.29
CA PRO A 562 -16.04 -21.36 -49.95
C PRO A 562 -15.19 -22.32 -49.12
N SER A 563 -15.84 -23.19 -48.35
CA SER A 563 -15.09 -24.17 -47.56
C SER A 563 -14.38 -25.18 -48.46
N LEU A 564 -13.22 -25.68 -48.04
CA LEU A 564 -12.48 -26.73 -48.76
C LEU A 564 -13.22 -28.08 -48.78
N ALA A 565 -14.35 -28.21 -48.07
CA ALA A 565 -15.23 -29.37 -48.18
C ALA A 565 -16.08 -29.31 -49.46
N ASP A 566 -16.50 -28.11 -49.89
CA ASP A 566 -17.28 -27.88 -51.11
C ASP A 566 -16.48 -28.05 -52.41
N GLU A 567 -15.16 -27.80 -52.38
CA GLU A 567 -14.29 -28.05 -53.55
C GLU A 567 -14.20 -29.53 -53.96
N ARG A 568 -14.58 -30.46 -53.07
CA ARG A 568 -14.64 -31.90 -53.39
C ARG A 568 -16.02 -32.36 -53.88
N ALA A 569 -17.07 -31.58 -53.66
CA ALA A 569 -18.42 -31.87 -54.15
C ALA A 569 -18.67 -31.29 -55.56
N THR A 570 -17.82 -30.38 -56.01
CA THR A 570 -17.93 -29.68 -57.31
C THR A 570 -16.85 -30.07 -58.34
N ARG A 571 -16.15 -31.20 -58.13
CA ARG A 571 -15.24 -31.81 -59.12
C ARG A 571 -15.65 -33.20 -59.52
#